data_AF-G9MMC1-F1
#
_entry.id   AF-G9MMC1-F1
#
_cell.length_a   1.000
_cell.length_b   1.000
_cell.length_c   1.000
_cell.angle_alpha   90.00
_cell.angle_beta   90.00
_cell.angle_gamma   90.00
#
_symmetry.space_group_name_H-M   'P 1'
#
loop_
_entity.id
_entity.type
_entity.pdbx_description
1 polymer ?
#
loop_
_entity_poly.entity_id
_entity_poly.type
_entity_poly.pdbx_seq_one_letter_code
_entity_poly.pdbx_strand_id
1 'polypeptide(L)'
;MPLISPSTWNTLGLSVAATFALLGSGALFDTKRTAKLFSLQPSTGDEKTTDAGASSSLVGLLVGSRDITMATTLFALHRAGQTDAMGTVILSSMIICAADVYIVWKGKKWAETAMFAVGAGIWAAIGFGLKGYFD
;
A
#
# COMPACT_ATOMS: atom_id res chain seq x y z
N MET A 1 18.82 -9.09 -25.05
CA MET A 1 17.47 -8.56 -25.33
C MET A 1 16.81 -8.40 -23.99
N PRO A 2 16.25 -7.23 -23.66
CA PRO A 2 15.55 -7.04 -22.38
C PRO A 2 14.45 -8.10 -22.26
N LEU A 3 14.34 -8.76 -21.11
CA LEU A 3 13.37 -9.85 -20.91
C LEU A 3 11.92 -9.33 -20.91
N ILE A 4 11.71 -8.03 -20.63
CA ILE A 4 10.41 -7.38 -20.55
C ILE A 4 10.49 -6.01 -21.26
N SER A 5 9.45 -5.66 -22.03
CA SER A 5 9.43 -4.37 -22.75
C SER A 5 9.13 -3.18 -21.81
N PRO A 6 9.63 -1.96 -22.10
CA PRO A 6 9.34 -0.77 -21.29
C PRO A 6 7.85 -0.45 -21.13
N SER A 7 7.03 -0.73 -22.16
CA SER A 7 5.59 -0.55 -22.09
C SER A 7 4.93 -1.54 -21.13
N THR A 8 5.43 -2.77 -21.04
CA THR A 8 4.98 -3.77 -20.06
C THR A 8 5.25 -3.28 -18.64
N TRP A 9 6.45 -2.77 -18.35
CA TRP A 9 6.77 -2.20 -17.04
C TRP A 9 5.86 -1.02 -16.70
N ASN A 10 5.55 -0.17 -17.68
CA ASN A 10 4.65 0.96 -17.47
C ASN A 10 3.22 0.51 -17.13
N THR A 11 2.69 -0.52 -17.79
CA THR A 11 1.39 -1.12 -17.45
C THR A 11 1.40 -1.76 -16.06
N LEU A 12 2.51 -2.42 -15.69
CA LEU A 12 2.67 -2.98 -14.33
C LEU A 12 2.67 -1.86 -13.28
N GLY A 13 3.34 -0.74 -13.50
CA GLY A 13 3.28 0.42 -12.60
C GLY A 13 1.86 1.00 -12.47
N LEU A 14 1.10 1.06 -13.57
CA LEU A 14 -0.31 1.46 -13.53
C LEU A 14 -1.18 0.49 -12.70
N SER A 15 -0.89 -0.82 -12.76
CA SER A 15 -1.59 -1.81 -11.92
C SER A 15 -1.34 -1.58 -10.42
N VAL A 16 -0.12 -1.17 -10.06
CA VAL A 16 0.23 -0.77 -8.68
C VAL A 16 -0.58 0.46 -8.27
N ALA A 17 -0.71 1.47 -9.15
CA ALA A 17 -1.55 2.63 -8.91
C ALA A 17 -3.02 2.26 -8.65
N ALA A 18 -3.58 1.38 -9.48
CA ALA A 18 -4.95 0.89 -9.31
C ALA A 18 -5.13 0.13 -7.98
N THR A 19 -4.12 -0.65 -7.57
CA THR A 19 -4.17 -1.39 -6.30
C THR A 19 -4.15 -0.44 -5.10
N PHE A 20 -3.28 0.57 -5.11
CA PHE A 20 -3.28 1.63 -4.09
C PHE A 20 -4.61 2.40 -4.05
N ALA A 21 -5.25 2.65 -5.20
CA ALA A 21 -6.55 3.31 -5.24
C ALA A 21 -7.64 2.48 -4.56
N LEU A 22 -7.64 1.15 -4.79
CA LEU A 22 -8.60 0.22 -4.19
C LEU A 22 -8.36 0.05 -2.69
N LEU A 23 -7.10 -0.11 -2.27
CA LEU A 23 -6.74 -0.20 -0.86
C LEU A 23 -7.09 1.09 -0.11
N GLY A 24 -6.75 2.24 -0.70
CA GLY A 24 -7.05 3.55 -0.11
C GLY A 24 -8.54 3.83 -0.01
N SER A 25 -9.30 3.57 -1.07
CA SER A 25 -10.76 3.70 -1.04
C SER A 25 -11.38 2.75 -0.02
N GLY A 26 -10.96 1.48 -0.01
CA GLY A 26 -11.42 0.49 0.95
C GLY A 26 -11.16 0.89 2.41
N ALA A 27 -9.99 1.50 2.68
CA ALA A 27 -9.64 1.98 4.01
C ALA A 27 -10.49 3.18 4.47
N LEU A 28 -10.89 4.05 3.54
CA LEU A 28 -11.79 5.19 3.82
C LEU A 28 -13.24 4.74 4.07
N PHE A 29 -13.74 3.76 3.33
CA PHE A 29 -15.13 3.30 3.45
C PHE A 29 -15.34 2.25 4.54
N ASP A 30 -14.32 1.44 4.86
CA ASP A 30 -14.38 0.41 5.91
C ASP A 30 -13.25 0.58 6.93
N THR A 31 -13.37 1.67 7.70
CA THR A 31 -12.43 2.03 8.75
C THR A 31 -12.33 0.97 9.85
N LYS A 32 -13.42 0.24 10.11
CA LYS A 32 -13.48 -0.85 11.11
C LYS A 32 -12.65 -2.06 10.66
N ARG A 33 -12.76 -2.46 9.39
CA ARG A 33 -11.93 -3.54 8.82
C ARG A 33 -10.45 -3.16 8.81
N THR A 34 -10.14 -1.91 8.52
CA THR A 34 -8.77 -1.38 8.53
C THR A 34 -8.19 -1.39 9.94
N ALA A 35 -8.90 -0.84 10.92
CA ALA A 35 -8.49 -0.87 12.33
C ALA A 35 -8.37 -2.31 12.87
N LYS A 36 -9.25 -3.22 12.44
CA LYS A 36 -9.11 -4.66 12.72
C LYS A 36 -7.79 -5.17 12.16
N LEU A 37 -7.50 -4.92 10.88
CA LEU A 37 -6.31 -5.38 10.17
C LEU A 37 -5.02 -5.00 10.92
N PHE A 38 -4.91 -3.73 11.30
CA PHE A 38 -3.76 -3.19 12.06
C PHE A 38 -3.78 -3.52 13.56
N SER A 39 -4.75 -4.31 14.04
CA SER A 39 -4.88 -4.73 15.44
C SER A 39 -4.96 -3.56 16.44
N LEU A 40 -5.59 -2.47 16.01
CA LEU A 40 -5.81 -1.25 16.81
C LEU A 40 -7.20 -1.22 17.48
N GLN A 41 -7.90 -2.36 17.53
CA GLN A 41 -9.13 -2.46 18.32
C GLN A 41 -8.79 -2.51 19.81
N PRO A 42 -9.46 -1.71 20.67
CA PRO A 42 -9.27 -1.83 22.11
C PRO A 42 -9.74 -3.21 22.57
N SER A 43 -8.89 -3.89 23.34
CA SER A 43 -9.25 -5.11 24.05
C SER A 43 -10.43 -4.82 24.97
N THR A 44 -11.35 -5.78 25.03
CA THR A 44 -12.54 -5.76 25.88
C THR A 44 -12.12 -5.54 27.34
N GLY A 45 -12.35 -4.33 27.84
CA GLY A 45 -11.99 -3.95 29.20
C GLY A 45 -12.00 -2.44 29.33
N ASP A 46 -13.14 -1.93 29.77
CA ASP A 46 -13.39 -0.62 30.38
C ASP A 46 -12.80 0.65 29.71
N GLU A 47 -13.74 1.56 29.40
CA GLU A 47 -13.61 3.02 29.20
C GLU A 47 -13.82 3.59 27.78
N LYS A 48 -14.85 4.45 27.71
CA LYS A 48 -15.22 5.44 26.67
C LYS A 48 -15.44 4.96 25.23
N THR A 49 -16.70 4.67 24.96
CA THR A 49 -17.33 4.41 23.64
C THR A 49 -17.13 5.51 22.58
N THR A 50 -16.54 6.67 22.91
CA THR A 50 -16.33 7.80 22.00
C THR A 50 -14.94 7.78 21.33
N ASP A 51 -13.90 7.27 21.98
CA ASP A 51 -12.51 7.38 21.52
C ASP A 51 -12.07 6.22 20.60
N ALA A 52 -12.69 5.05 20.76
CA ALA A 52 -12.42 3.87 19.93
C ALA A 52 -12.88 4.03 18.47
N GLY A 53 -14.03 4.70 18.27
CA GLY A 53 -14.55 5.05 16.95
C GLY A 53 -13.71 6.11 16.26
N ALA A 54 -13.25 7.12 17.00
CA ALA A 54 -12.36 8.15 16.51
C ALA A 54 -11.01 7.57 16.08
N SER A 55 -10.41 6.69 16.90
CA SER A 55 -9.12 6.05 16.58
C SER A 55 -9.20 5.15 15.34
N SER A 56 -10.27 4.38 15.20
CA SER A 56 -10.49 3.55 13.99
C SER A 56 -10.68 4.41 12.73
N SER A 57 -11.40 5.52 12.86
CA SER A 57 -11.61 6.49 11.79
C SER A 57 -10.30 7.16 11.37
N LEU A 58 -9.46 7.58 12.33
CA LEU A 58 -8.15 8.18 12.06
C LEU A 58 -7.21 7.22 11.34
N VAL A 59 -7.18 5.94 11.74
CA VAL A 59 -6.38 4.90 11.07
C VAL A 59 -6.84 4.69 9.64
N GLY A 60 -8.15 4.55 9.41
CA GLY A 60 -8.71 4.42 8.06
C GLY A 60 -8.46 5.66 7.19
N LEU A 61 -8.51 6.86 7.77
CA LEU A 61 -8.26 8.12 7.07
C LEU A 61 -6.77 8.31 6.75
N LEU A 62 -5.86 7.96 7.67
CA LEU A 62 -4.41 8.01 7.46
C LEU A 62 -3.95 7.01 6.40
N VAL A 63 -4.36 5.74 6.52
CA VAL A 63 -4.01 4.70 5.54
C VAL A 63 -4.67 4.99 4.19
N GLY A 64 -5.95 5.37 4.22
CA GLY A 64 -6.73 5.69 3.03
C GLY A 64 -6.17 6.87 2.24
N SER A 65 -5.91 7.99 2.91
CA SER A 65 -5.35 9.18 2.26
C SER A 65 -3.96 8.92 1.68
N ARG A 66 -3.07 8.25 2.42
CA ARG A 66 -1.74 7.84 1.98
C ARG A 66 -1.79 7.02 0.69
N ASP A 67 -2.64 6.00 0.67
CA ASP A 67 -2.76 5.09 -0.48
C ASP A 67 -3.40 5.80 -1.69
N ILE A 68 -4.39 6.69 -1.48
CA ILE A 68 -4.95 7.53 -2.55
C ILE A 68 -3.93 8.53 -3.09
N THR A 69 -3.09 9.11 -2.23
CA THR A 69 -1.99 9.97 -2.66
C THR A 69 -1.02 9.20 -3.56
N MET A 70 -0.60 8.00 -3.14
CA MET A 70 0.28 7.14 -3.96
C MET A 70 -0.38 6.79 -5.31
N ALA A 71 -1.65 6.39 -5.30
CA ALA A 71 -2.39 6.09 -6.52
C ALA A 71 -2.44 7.27 -7.49
N THR A 72 -2.73 8.46 -6.99
CA THR A 72 -2.82 9.69 -7.79
C THR A 72 -1.46 10.07 -8.35
N THR A 73 -0.39 10.00 -7.54
CA THR A 73 0.98 10.25 -7.98
C THR A 73 1.40 9.28 -9.07
N LEU A 74 1.20 7.98 -8.88
CA LEU A 74 1.57 6.97 -9.87
C LEU A 74 0.77 7.13 -11.17
N PHE A 75 -0.52 7.44 -11.10
CA PHE A 75 -1.33 7.72 -12.28
C PHE A 75 -0.86 8.96 -13.04
N ALA A 76 -0.50 10.03 -12.34
CA ALA A 76 0.03 11.24 -12.95
C ALA A 76 1.38 10.99 -13.64
N LEU A 77 2.29 10.25 -12.99
CA LEU A 77 3.59 9.88 -13.55
C LEU A 77 3.46 8.95 -14.76
N HIS A 78 2.54 7.99 -14.70
CA HIS A 78 2.20 7.13 -15.83
C HIS A 78 1.73 7.95 -17.04
N ARG A 79 0.81 8.89 -16.82
CA ARG A 79 0.28 9.78 -17.88
C ARG A 79 1.36 10.70 -18.45
N ALA A 80 2.33 11.12 -17.64
CA ALA A 80 3.47 11.92 -18.06
C ALA A 80 4.58 11.08 -18.74
N GLY A 81 4.47 9.76 -18.79
CA GLY A 81 5.48 8.86 -19.34
C GLY A 81 6.76 8.77 -18.49
N GLN A 82 6.74 9.24 -17.24
CA GLN A 82 7.90 9.28 -16.35
C GLN A 82 8.07 7.95 -15.59
N THR A 83 8.47 6.89 -16.30
CA THR A 83 8.61 5.53 -15.75
C THR A 83 9.63 5.46 -14.61
N ASP A 84 10.76 6.16 -14.71
CA ASP A 84 11.81 6.17 -13.68
C ASP A 84 11.32 6.81 -12.36
N ALA A 85 10.55 7.89 -12.47
CA ALA A 85 9.94 8.55 -11.33
C ALA A 85 8.87 7.65 -10.71
N MET A 86 8.08 6.95 -11.53
CA MET A 86 7.09 5.99 -11.07
C MET A 86 7.74 4.84 -10.28
N GLY A 87 8.84 4.28 -10.81
CA GLY A 87 9.63 3.27 -10.10
C GLY A 87 10.19 3.79 -8.78
N THR A 88 10.64 5.04 -8.73
CA THR A 88 11.14 5.68 -7.49
C THR A 88 10.05 5.80 -6.42
N VAL A 89 8.83 6.19 -6.81
CA VAL A 89 7.68 6.28 -5.88
C VAL A 89 7.27 4.89 -5.38
N ILE A 90 7.24 3.88 -6.25
CA ILE A 90 6.94 2.50 -5.83
C ILE A 90 8.01 1.99 -4.85
N LEU A 91 9.29 2.20 -5.14
CA LEU A 91 10.38 1.76 -4.25
C LEU A 91 10.37 2.52 -2.91
N SER A 92 10.08 3.83 -2.90
CA SER A 92 9.97 4.58 -1.65
C SER A 92 8.77 4.09 -0.80
N SER A 93 7.69 3.66 -1.45
CA SER A 93 6.52 3.07 -0.76
C SER A 93 6.84 1.75 -0.04
N MET A 94 7.96 1.07 -0.36
CA MET A 94 8.35 -0.16 0.33
C MET A 94 8.64 0.06 1.81
N ILE A 95 9.07 1.26 2.21
CA ILE A 95 9.24 1.63 3.62
C ILE A 95 7.89 1.54 4.35
N ILE A 96 6.83 2.02 3.70
CA ILE A 96 5.47 1.98 4.20
C ILE A 96 4.97 0.53 4.25
N CYS A 97 5.22 -0.27 3.22
CA CYS A 97 4.86 -1.68 3.22
C CYS A 97 5.56 -2.46 4.34
N ALA A 98 6.84 -2.18 4.62
CA ALA A 98 7.57 -2.79 5.71
C ALA A 98 6.95 -2.42 7.08
N ALA A 99 6.55 -1.16 7.26
CA ALA A 99 5.83 -0.73 8.46
C ALA A 99 4.48 -1.44 8.60
N ASP A 100 3.70 -1.55 7.53
CA ASP A 100 2.40 -2.24 7.53
C ASP A 100 2.56 -3.73 7.88
N VAL A 101 3.54 -4.41 7.27
CA VAL A 101 3.89 -5.82 7.58
C VAL A 101 4.28 -5.98 9.05
N TYR A 102 5.11 -5.07 9.58
CA TYR A 102 5.54 -5.10 10.98
C TYR A 102 4.36 -4.96 11.95
N ILE A 103 3.43 -4.04 11.68
CA ILE A 103 2.24 -3.84 12.51
C ILE A 103 1.34 -5.08 12.50
N VAL A 104 1.07 -5.65 11.32
CA VAL A 104 0.24 -6.85 11.17
C VAL A 104 0.91 -8.07 11.82
N TRP A 105 2.24 -8.19 11.67
CA TRP A 105 3.03 -9.26 12.29
C TRP A 105 3.00 -9.17 13.82
N LYS A 106 3.13 -7.97 14.38
CA LYS A 106 2.97 -7.74 15.83
C LYS A 106 1.58 -8.14 16.33
N GLY A 107 0.56 -8.00 15.48
CA GLY A 107 -0.80 -8.52 15.70
C GLY A 107 -0.96 -10.04 15.62
N LYS A 108 0.12 -10.81 15.40
CA LYS A 108 0.15 -12.28 15.26
C LYS A 108 -0.70 -12.83 14.09
N LYS A 109 -0.92 -12.02 13.07
CA LYS A 109 -1.73 -12.37 11.90
C LYS A 109 -0.89 -12.90 10.74
N TRP A 110 -0.44 -14.14 10.88
CA TRP A 110 0.53 -14.74 9.96
C TRP A 110 0.08 -14.80 8.50
N ALA A 111 -1.21 -15.06 8.25
CA ALA A 111 -1.75 -15.14 6.90
C ALA A 111 -1.72 -13.77 6.20
N GLU A 112 -2.18 -12.73 6.90
CA GLU A 112 -2.17 -11.36 6.40
C GLU A 112 -0.74 -10.83 6.25
N THR A 113 0.15 -11.08 7.22
CA THR A 113 1.57 -10.73 7.13
C THR A 113 2.22 -11.33 5.88
N ALA A 114 1.98 -12.62 5.62
CA ALA A 114 2.52 -13.28 4.43
C ALA A 114 1.96 -12.65 3.14
N MET A 115 0.65 -12.35 3.09
CA MET A 115 0.02 -11.70 1.94
C MET A 115 0.63 -10.32 1.66
N PHE A 116 0.79 -9.47 2.69
CA PHE A 116 1.40 -8.14 2.53
C PHE A 116 2.87 -8.23 2.12
N ALA A 117 3.64 -9.18 2.68
CA ALA A 117 5.03 -9.38 2.32
C ALA A 117 5.21 -9.83 0.86
N VAL A 118 4.36 -10.74 0.38
CA VAL A 118 4.36 -11.17 -1.03
C VAL A 118 3.98 -10.01 -1.94
N GLY A 119 2.93 -9.26 -1.60
CA GLY A 119 2.53 -8.06 -2.36
C GLY A 119 3.64 -7.02 -2.44
N ALA A 120 4.29 -6.73 -1.31
CA ALA A 120 5.44 -5.82 -1.26
C ALA A 120 6.61 -6.31 -2.11
N GLY A 121 6.91 -7.62 -2.09
CA GLY A 121 7.94 -8.21 -2.96
C GLY A 121 7.64 -8.03 -4.45
N ILE A 122 6.39 -8.24 -4.85
CA ILE A 122 5.95 -8.02 -6.24
C ILE A 122 6.09 -6.54 -6.62
N TRP A 123 5.65 -5.62 -5.76
CA TRP A 123 5.76 -4.18 -6.01
C TRP A 123 7.21 -3.71 -6.06
N ALA A 124 8.08 -4.23 -5.20
CA ALA A 124 9.52 -3.96 -5.24
C ALA A 124 10.11 -4.39 -6.59
N ALA A 125 9.79 -5.59 -7.06
CA ALA A 125 10.21 -6.07 -8.38
C ALA A 125 9.70 -5.14 -9.50
N ILE A 126 8.44 -4.72 -9.47
CA ILE A 126 7.91 -3.74 -10.44
C ILE A 126 8.67 -2.42 -10.39
N GLY A 127 8.98 -1.91 -9.20
CA GLY A 127 9.75 -0.68 -9.01
C GLY A 127 11.19 -0.77 -9.54
N PHE A 128 11.88 -1.89 -9.30
CA PHE A 128 13.21 -2.13 -9.85
C PHE A 128 13.20 -2.30 -11.37
N GLY A 129 12.19 -2.97 -11.92
CA GLY A 129 12.01 -3.13 -13.38
C GLY A 129 11.73 -1.81 -14.09
N LEU A 130 10.92 -0.93 -13.48
CA LEU A 130 10.66 0.42 -13.99
C LEU A 130 11.90 1.32 -14.03
N LYS A 131 12.94 1.00 -13.24
CA LYS A 131 14.24 1.68 -13.24
C LYS A 131 15.28 1.05 -14.18
N GLY A 132 14.90 0.00 -14.91
CA GLY A 132 15.82 -0.69 -15.83
C GLY A 132 16.88 -1.55 -15.14
N TYR A 133 16.68 -1.95 -13.87
CA TYR A 133 17.64 -2.82 -13.18
C TYR A 133 17.56 -4.30 -13.59
N PHE A 134 16.57 -4.69 -14.39
CA PHE A 134 16.38 -6.06 -14.90
C PHE A 134 16.72 -6.21 -16.39
N ASP A 135 17.23 -5.15 -17.02
CA ASP A 135 17.59 -5.10 -18.45
C ASP A 135 19.11 -5.28 -18.70
#